data_AF-A0A964FCL4-F1
#
_entry.id   AF-A0A964FCL4-F1
#
_cell.length_a   1.000
_cell.length_b   1.000
_cell.length_c   1.000
_cell.angle_alpha   90.00
_cell.angle_beta   90.00
_cell.angle_gamma   90.00
#
_symmetry.space_group_name_H-M   'P 1'
#
loop_
_entity.id
_entity.type
_entity.pdbx_description
1 polymer ?
#
loop_
_entity_poly.entity_id
_entity_poly.type
_entity_poly.pdbx_seq_one_letter_code
_entity_poly.pdbx_strand_id
1 'polypeptide(L)'
;MTPDALRQLAALAEARRSRDLAVLDALLMEDRRLAAEILEVAAAPARDLAEGGIAIAPIAQQALRFAWLEQRIAALRRRRAELAPRIAQARAAATRSLGKHQALEHLTERAEVAAERRREARSEREAMPPEPRDP
;
A
#
# COMPACT_ATOMS: atom_id res chain seq x y z
N MET A 1 -13.69 22.00 -16.97
CA MET A 1 -13.98 20.62 -16.52
C MET A 1 -15.32 20.62 -15.78
N THR A 2 -16.18 19.64 -16.02
CA THR A 2 -17.49 19.50 -15.35
C THR A 2 -17.34 18.68 -14.05
N PRO A 3 -18.28 18.81 -13.09
CA PRO A 3 -18.31 17.95 -11.89
C PRO A 3 -18.35 16.45 -12.24
N ASP A 4 -19.08 16.07 -13.28
CA ASP A 4 -19.16 14.67 -13.74
C ASP A 4 -17.82 14.13 -14.21
N ALA A 5 -17.07 14.92 -14.99
CA ALA A 5 -15.73 14.55 -15.43
C ALA A 5 -14.76 14.41 -14.25
N LEU A 6 -14.89 15.27 -13.23
CA LEU A 6 -14.11 15.16 -11.99
C LEU A 6 -14.41 13.86 -11.23
N ARG A 7 -15.69 13.49 -11.11
CA ARG A 7 -16.11 12.24 -10.46
C ARG A 7 -15.57 11.00 -11.18
N GLN A 8 -15.60 10.98 -12.51
CA GLN A 8 -15.02 9.89 -13.30
C GLN A 8 -13.50 9.77 -13.10
N LEU A 9 -12.78 10.90 -13.07
CA LEU A 9 -11.35 10.91 -12.79
C LEU A 9 -11.04 10.47 -11.35
N ALA A 10 -11.86 10.86 -10.38
CA ALA A 10 -11.73 10.44 -8.99
C ALA A 10 -11.89 8.93 -8.83
N ALA A 11 -12.87 8.31 -9.51
CA ALA A 11 -13.06 6.87 -9.52
C ALA A 11 -11.86 6.10 -10.12
N LEU A 12 -11.29 6.61 -11.22
CA LEU A 12 -10.07 6.04 -11.82
C LEU A 12 -8.85 6.19 -10.89
N ALA A 13 -8.72 7.34 -10.23
CA ALA A 13 -7.65 7.58 -9.28
C ALA A 13 -7.79 6.68 -8.04
N GLU A 14 -9.00 6.43 -7.58
CA GLU A 14 -9.29 5.50 -6.48
C GLU A 14 -8.88 4.07 -6.84
N ALA A 15 -9.32 3.55 -7.98
CA ALA A 15 -8.95 2.21 -8.42
C ALA A 15 -7.41 2.05 -8.53
N ARG A 16 -6.71 3.10 -9.00
CA ARG A 16 -5.25 3.12 -9.04
C ARG A 16 -4.62 3.14 -7.66
N ARG A 17 -5.16 3.93 -6.73
CA ARG A 17 -4.73 3.98 -5.33
C ARG A 17 -4.86 2.60 -4.69
N SER A 18 -6.02 1.95 -4.80
CA SER A 18 -6.27 0.62 -4.23
C SER A 18 -5.29 -0.41 -4.79
N ARG A 19 -5.04 -0.38 -6.10
CA ARG A 19 -4.06 -1.27 -6.75
C ARG A 19 -2.64 -1.03 -6.23
N ASP A 20 -2.18 0.23 -6.20
CA ASP A 20 -0.81 0.56 -5.83
C ASP A 20 -0.56 0.24 -4.33
N LEU A 21 -1.57 0.39 -3.48
CA LEU A 21 -1.53 -0.05 -2.08
C LEU A 21 -1.49 -1.58 -1.95
N ALA A 22 -2.33 -2.31 -2.69
CA ALA A 22 -2.33 -3.77 -2.66
C ALA A 22 -0.98 -4.37 -3.10
N VAL A 23 -0.32 -3.76 -4.09
CA VAL A 23 1.03 -4.16 -4.51
C VAL A 23 2.06 -3.91 -3.41
N LEU A 24 1.99 -2.76 -2.74
CA LEU A 24 2.87 -2.45 -1.62
C LEU A 24 2.67 -3.46 -0.47
N ASP A 25 1.43 -3.75 -0.10
CA ASP A 25 1.11 -4.68 0.97
C ASP A 25 1.62 -6.09 0.67
N ALA A 26 1.43 -6.59 -0.56
CA ALA A 26 1.95 -7.88 -0.99
C ALA A 26 3.48 -7.97 -0.87
N LEU A 27 4.21 -6.91 -1.25
CA LEU A 27 5.67 -6.86 -1.12
C LEU A 27 6.12 -6.82 0.35
N LEU A 28 5.41 -6.09 1.20
CA LEU A 28 5.69 -6.02 2.64
C LEU A 28 5.41 -7.36 3.34
N MET A 29 4.33 -8.06 2.94
CA MET A 29 4.03 -9.40 3.43
C MET A 29 5.13 -10.40 3.04
N GLU A 30 5.61 -10.36 1.80
CA GLU A 30 6.71 -11.22 1.36
C GLU A 30 8.01 -10.92 2.13
N ASP A 31 8.35 -9.65 2.37
CA ASP A 31 9.54 -9.31 3.17
C ASP A 31 9.43 -9.85 4.62
N ARG A 32 8.26 -9.71 5.25
CA ARG A 32 8.00 -10.27 6.58
C ARG A 32 8.09 -11.80 6.58
N ARG A 33 7.53 -12.46 5.56
CA ARG A 33 7.59 -13.92 5.40
C ARG A 33 9.04 -14.39 5.30
N LEU A 34 9.85 -13.74 4.48
CA LEU A 34 11.28 -14.06 4.35
C LEU A 34 12.05 -13.78 5.64
N ALA A 35 11.71 -12.72 6.37
CA ALA A 35 12.31 -12.43 7.67
C ALA A 35 12.02 -13.53 8.69
N ALA A 36 10.77 -14.00 8.76
CA ALA A 36 10.36 -15.12 9.60
C ALA A 36 11.09 -16.42 9.19
N GLU A 37 11.15 -16.72 7.90
CA GLU A 37 11.86 -17.91 7.38
C GLU A 37 13.35 -17.89 7.73
N ILE A 38 14.01 -16.73 7.69
CA ILE A 38 15.41 -16.60 8.15
C ILE A 38 15.54 -16.93 9.63
N LEU A 39 14.63 -16.44 10.48
CA LEU A 39 14.65 -16.73 11.91
C LEU A 39 14.40 -18.22 12.19
N GLU A 40 13.47 -18.85 11.47
CA GLU A 40 13.21 -20.29 11.59
C GLU A 40 14.43 -21.12 11.22
N VAL A 41 15.08 -20.81 10.09
CA VAL A 41 16.30 -21.51 9.64
C VAL A 41 17.45 -21.28 10.63
N ALA A 42 17.61 -20.05 11.13
CA ALA A 42 18.65 -19.72 12.11
C ALA A 42 18.42 -20.40 13.47
N ALA A 43 17.17 -20.69 13.83
CA ALA A 43 16.83 -21.42 15.05
C ALA A 43 16.99 -22.94 14.93
N ALA A 44 17.20 -23.48 13.72
CA ALA A 44 17.29 -24.92 13.49
C ALA A 44 18.40 -25.60 14.32
N PRO A 45 19.63 -25.07 14.43
CA PRO A 45 20.67 -25.70 15.25
C PRO A 45 20.31 -25.78 16.74
N ALA A 46 19.67 -24.76 17.30
CA ALA A 46 19.25 -24.77 18.70
C ALA A 46 18.16 -25.82 18.95
N ARG A 47 17.22 -25.99 18.00
CA ARG A 47 16.19 -27.04 18.05
C ARG A 47 16.78 -28.43 17.94
N ASP A 48 17.66 -28.64 16.95
CA ASP A 48 18.34 -29.92 16.74
C ASP A 48 19.18 -30.34 17.97
N LEU A 49 19.76 -29.37 18.70
CA LEU A 49 20.47 -29.63 19.96
C LEU A 49 19.51 -30.02 21.09
N ALA A 50 18.40 -29.30 21.22
CA ALA A 50 17.38 -29.56 22.26
C ALA A 50 16.68 -30.92 22.08
N GLU A 51 16.49 -31.35 20.83
CA GLU A 51 15.88 -32.64 20.48
C GLU A 51 16.87 -33.82 20.55
N GLY A 52 18.13 -33.57 20.91
CA GLY A 52 19.18 -34.60 21.01
C GLY A 52 19.74 -35.09 19.67
N GLY A 53 19.29 -34.52 18.55
CA GLY A 53 19.67 -34.93 17.20
C GLY A 53 21.12 -34.60 16.82
N ILE A 54 21.70 -33.52 17.36
CA ILE A 54 23.11 -33.15 17.08
C ILE A 54 24.09 -34.05 17.83
N ALA A 55 23.76 -34.53 19.03
CA ALA A 55 24.69 -35.25 19.90
C ALA A 55 25.14 -36.62 19.33
N ILE A 56 24.46 -37.12 18.29
CA ILE A 56 24.65 -38.47 17.74
C ILE A 56 25.31 -38.41 16.34
N ALA A 57 25.32 -37.27 15.66
CA ALA A 57 25.83 -37.15 14.30
C ALA A 57 27.36 -36.95 14.26
N PRO A 58 28.11 -37.57 13.32
CA PRO A 58 29.52 -37.28 13.11
C PRO A 58 29.81 -35.80 12.83
N ILE A 59 30.94 -35.28 13.32
CA ILE A 59 31.34 -33.86 13.19
C ILE A 59 31.30 -33.37 11.73
N ALA A 60 31.74 -34.19 10.78
CA ALA A 60 31.71 -33.85 9.35
C ALA A 60 30.29 -33.60 8.82
N GLN A 61 29.29 -34.37 9.29
CA GLN A 61 27.89 -34.19 8.89
C GLN A 61 27.30 -32.92 9.52
N GLN A 62 27.67 -32.62 10.76
CA GLN A 62 27.27 -31.37 11.42
C GLN A 62 27.79 -30.15 10.64
N ALA A 63 29.08 -30.15 10.26
CA ALA A 63 29.68 -29.07 9.48
C ALA A 63 28.98 -28.83 8.13
N LEU A 64 28.64 -29.91 7.41
CA LEU A 64 27.87 -29.81 6.15
C LEU A 64 26.47 -29.22 6.37
N ARG A 65 25.78 -29.63 7.46
CA ARG A 65 24.48 -29.08 7.83
C ARG A 65 24.56 -27.58 8.12
N PHE A 66 25.55 -27.14 8.90
CA PHE A 66 25.77 -25.72 9.17
C PHE A 66 26.05 -24.92 7.90
N ALA A 67 26.94 -25.42 7.03
CA ALA A 67 27.24 -24.77 5.76
C ALA A 67 25.98 -24.63 4.87
N TRP A 68 25.12 -25.66 4.84
CA TRP A 68 23.85 -25.60 4.12
C TRP A 68 22.89 -24.56 4.71
N LEU A 69 22.75 -24.50 6.04
CA LEU A 69 21.92 -23.51 6.73
C LEU A 69 22.41 -22.08 6.43
N GLU A 70 23.71 -21.84 6.48
CA GLU A 70 24.32 -20.55 6.14
C GLU A 70 24.04 -20.17 4.68
N GLN A 71 24.21 -21.11 3.75
CA GLN A 71 23.91 -20.88 2.34
C GLN A 71 22.42 -20.54 2.14
N ARG A 72 21.52 -21.23 2.84
CA ARG A 72 20.07 -20.97 2.79
C ARG A 72 19.76 -19.57 3.33
N ILE A 73 20.30 -19.20 4.48
CA ILE A 73 20.14 -17.87 5.06
C ILE A 73 20.68 -16.79 4.11
N ALA A 74 21.85 -17.00 3.51
CA ALA A 74 22.42 -16.07 2.55
C ALA A 74 21.53 -15.89 1.31
N ALA A 75 20.96 -16.98 0.78
CA ALA A 75 20.01 -16.92 -0.33
C ALA A 75 18.74 -16.13 0.03
N LEU A 76 18.17 -16.36 1.22
CA LEU A 76 17.00 -15.62 1.70
C LEU A 76 17.32 -14.13 1.91
N ARG A 77 18.49 -13.80 2.47
CA ARG A 77 18.95 -12.42 2.64
C ARG A 77 19.12 -11.70 1.30
N ARG A 78 19.68 -12.36 0.28
CA ARG A 78 19.78 -11.81 -1.09
C ARG A 78 18.40 -11.49 -1.67
N ARG A 79 17.45 -12.42 -1.55
CA ARG A 79 16.07 -12.20 -2.01
C ARG A 79 15.39 -11.03 -1.28
N ARG A 80 15.62 -10.85 0.03
CA ARG A 80 15.14 -9.67 0.77
C ARG A 80 15.78 -8.37 0.27
N ALA A 81 17.09 -8.38 0.00
CA ALA A 81 17.79 -7.23 -0.55
C ALA A 81 17.23 -6.84 -1.95
N GLU A 82 16.84 -7.82 -2.77
CA GLU A 82 16.18 -7.59 -4.06
C GLU A 82 14.76 -7.03 -3.93
N LEU A 83 14.05 -7.33 -2.84
CA LEU A 83 12.73 -6.73 -2.55
C LEU A 83 12.82 -5.28 -2.11
N ALA A 84 13.88 -4.88 -1.42
CA ALA A 84 14.03 -3.52 -0.89
C ALA A 84 13.81 -2.41 -1.95
N PRO A 85 14.47 -2.42 -3.13
CA PRO A 85 14.21 -1.40 -4.16
C PRO A 85 12.78 -1.47 -4.70
N ARG A 86 12.19 -2.66 -4.81
CA ARG A 86 10.80 -2.85 -5.27
C ARG A 86 9.80 -2.27 -4.27
N ILE A 87 10.02 -2.47 -2.97
CA ILE A 87 9.23 -1.86 -1.89
C ILE A 87 9.37 -0.33 -1.95
N ALA A 88 10.57 0.21 -2.12
CA ALA A 88 10.78 1.65 -2.23
C ALA A 88 10.02 2.24 -3.43
N GLN A 89 10.07 1.58 -4.59
CA GLN A 89 9.32 1.99 -5.79
C GLN A 89 7.80 1.92 -5.55
N ALA A 90 7.30 0.84 -4.94
CA ALA A 90 5.89 0.67 -4.62
C ALA A 90 5.40 1.73 -3.62
N ARG A 91 6.20 2.06 -2.59
CA ARG A 91 5.91 3.17 -1.67
C ARG A 91 5.78 4.49 -2.42
N ALA A 92 6.73 4.81 -3.29
CA ALA A 92 6.68 6.03 -4.07
C ALA A 92 5.46 6.07 -5.00
N ALA A 93 5.05 4.94 -5.60
CA ALA A 93 3.84 4.85 -6.40
C ALA A 93 2.58 5.06 -5.57
N ALA A 94 2.45 4.37 -4.43
CA ALA A 94 1.35 4.50 -3.50
C ALA A 94 1.19 5.95 -3.01
N THR A 95 2.28 6.61 -2.56
CA THR A 95 2.25 8.02 -2.14
C THR A 95 1.77 8.95 -3.25
N ARG A 96 2.26 8.77 -4.49
CA ARG A 96 1.80 9.58 -5.63
C ARG A 96 0.33 9.35 -5.95
N SER A 97 -0.13 8.09 -5.92
CA SER A 97 -1.53 7.76 -6.21
C SER A 97 -2.48 8.32 -5.16
N LEU A 98 -2.09 8.25 -3.87
CA LEU A 98 -2.83 8.81 -2.75
C LEU A 98 -2.95 10.33 -2.88
N GLY A 99 -1.84 11.03 -3.12
CA GLY A 99 -1.87 12.49 -3.29
C GLY A 99 -2.71 12.94 -4.48
N LYS A 100 -2.69 12.19 -5.59
CA LYS A 100 -3.56 12.46 -6.75
C LYS A 100 -5.04 12.27 -6.45
N HIS A 101 -5.37 11.21 -5.73
CA HIS A 101 -6.74 10.93 -5.32
C HIS A 101 -7.27 12.04 -4.39
N GLN A 102 -6.51 12.39 -3.35
CA GLN A 102 -6.85 13.48 -2.42
C GLN A 102 -7.00 14.84 -3.14
N ALA A 103 -6.13 15.13 -4.11
CA ALA A 103 -6.25 16.35 -4.91
C ALA A 103 -7.54 16.37 -5.76
N LEU A 104 -7.94 15.22 -6.31
CA LEU A 104 -9.19 15.10 -7.07
C LEU A 104 -10.43 15.18 -6.19
N GLU A 105 -10.40 14.61 -4.99
CA GLU A 105 -11.49 14.77 -4.00
C GLU A 105 -11.72 16.25 -3.70
N HIS A 106 -10.68 16.98 -3.30
CA HIS A 106 -10.78 18.42 -3.03
C HIS A 106 -11.26 19.23 -4.25
N LEU A 107 -10.81 18.89 -5.47
CA LEU A 107 -11.27 19.57 -6.69
C LEU A 107 -12.75 19.29 -6.97
N THR A 108 -13.21 18.06 -6.71
CA THR A 108 -14.59 17.65 -6.88
C THR A 108 -15.49 18.41 -5.91
N GLU A 109 -15.15 18.42 -4.62
CA GLU A 109 -15.87 19.17 -3.58
C GLU A 109 -15.99 20.67 -3.94
N ARG A 110 -14.87 21.29 -4.33
CA ARG A 110 -14.87 22.71 -4.74
C ARG A 110 -15.74 22.95 -5.97
N ALA A 111 -15.73 22.04 -6.94
CA ALA A 111 -16.56 22.16 -8.14
C ALA A 111 -18.05 22.01 -7.83
N GLU A 112 -18.42 21.12 -6.90
CA GLU A 112 -19.79 20.93 -6.43
C GLU A 112 -20.31 22.16 -5.68
N VAL A 113 -19.54 22.69 -4.74
CA VAL A 113 -19.88 23.95 -4.03
C VAL A 113 -20.05 25.11 -5.02
N ALA A 114 -19.14 25.23 -6.00
CA ALA A 114 -19.24 26.27 -7.02
C ALA A 114 -20.42 26.07 -7.99
N ALA A 115 -20.87 24.83 -8.19
CA ALA A 115 -22.07 24.53 -8.98
C ALA A 115 -23.34 24.87 -8.20
N GLU A 116 -23.38 24.57 -6.90
CA GLU A 116 -24.51 24.89 -6.01
C GLU A 116 -24.72 26.39 -5.90
N ARG A 117 -23.66 27.16 -5.59
CA ARG A 117 -23.74 28.64 -5.54
C ARG A 117 -24.25 29.25 -6.84
N ARG A 118 -23.95 28.62 -7.99
CA ARG A 118 -24.47 29.06 -9.29
C ARG A 118 -25.93 28.68 -9.51
N ARG A 119 -26.41 27.59 -8.90
CA ARG A 119 -27.84 27.24 -8.88
C ARG A 119 -28.61 28.22 -8.00
N GLU A 120 -28.14 28.45 -6.77
CA GLU A 120 -28.72 29.40 -5.81
C GLU A 120 -28.84 30.81 -6.41
N ALA A 121 -27.75 31.33 -6.98
CA ALA A 121 -27.75 32.64 -7.62
C ALA A 121 -28.69 32.75 -8.84
N ARG A 122 -29.00 31.62 -9.52
CA ARG A 122 -30.01 31.61 -10.59
C ARG A 122 -31.41 31.60 -10.00
N SER A 123 -31.67 30.76 -8.99
CA SER A 123 -32.98 30.73 -8.32
C SER A 123 -33.33 32.07 -7.67
N GLU A 124 -32.36 32.79 -7.12
CA GLU A 124 -32.58 34.15 -6.57
C GLU A 124 -32.97 35.16 -7.64
N ARG A 125 -32.42 35.07 -8.85
CA ARG A 125 -32.75 35.96 -9.98
C ARG A 125 -34.10 35.62 -10.61
N GLU A 126 -34.45 34.35 -10.61
CA GLU A 126 -35.70 33.82 -11.16
C GLU A 126 -36.85 33.93 -10.13
N ALA A 127 -36.55 34.26 -8.87
CA ALA A 127 -37.55 34.51 -7.84
C ALA A 127 -38.41 35.74 -8.21
N MET A 128 -39.73 35.55 -8.22
CA MET A 128 -40.69 36.62 -8.46
C MET A 128 -40.54 37.71 -7.37
N PRO A 129 -40.57 39.01 -7.71
CA PRO A 129 -40.49 40.06 -6.72
C PRO A 129 -41.62 39.89 -5.68
N PRO A 130 -41.37 40.16 -4.39
CA PRO A 130 -42.43 40.10 -3.40
C PRO A 130 -43.56 41.05 -3.83
N GLU A 131 -44.81 40.57 -3.80
CA GLU A 131 -45.98 41.38 -4.12
C GLU A 131 -45.95 42.66 -3.27
N PRO A 132 -46.21 43.84 -3.87
CA PRO A 132 -46.27 45.08 -3.12
C PRO A 132 -47.33 44.91 -2.02
N ARG A 133 -46.93 45.16 -0.77
CA ARG A 133 -47.89 45.24 0.34
C ARG A 133 -48.73 46.47 0.09
N ASP A 134 -50.00 46.25 -0.25
CA ASP A 134 -50.98 47.33 -0.33
C ASP A 134 -51.11 48.02 1.05
N PRO A 135 -51.27 49.36 1.07
CA PRO A 135 -51.28 50.19 2.27
C PRO A 135 -52.50 49.98 3.18
#